data_AF-A0A376RD76-F1
#
_entry.id   AF-A0A376RD76-F1
#
_cell.length_a   1.000
_cell.length_b   1.000
_cell.length_c   1.000
_cell.angle_alpha   90.00
_cell.angle_beta   90.00
_cell.angle_gamma   90.00
#
_symmetry.space_group_name_H-M   'P 1'
#
loop_
_entity.id
_entity.type
_entity.pdbx_description
1 polymer ?
#
loop_
_entity_poly.entity_id
_entity_poly.type
_entity_poly.pdbx_seq_one_letter_code
_entity_poly.pdbx_strand_id
1 'polypeptide(L)'
;MIWVGLLGAAYTVGAQRHLSIDLFALALNKRKQLLLSIVINVLILGFAGSVIVTGGLKLIDKTLATSQVSAAMQIPMGYVYIILPLSGLVMMFYALCFINQAFNN
;
A
#
# COMPACT_ATOMS: atom_id res chain seq x y z
N MET A 1 -13.80 -3.10 10.13
CA MET A 1 -13.54 -3.46 8.72
C MET A 1 -12.42 -2.66 8.07
N ILE A 2 -12.34 -1.34 8.28
CA ILE A 2 -11.28 -0.48 7.69
C ILE A 2 -9.85 -1.00 7.99
N TRP A 3 -9.58 -1.32 9.26
CA TRP A 3 -8.25 -1.79 9.69
C TRP A 3 -7.86 -3.12 9.04
N VAL A 4 -8.76 -4.11 9.11
CA VAL A 4 -8.53 -5.43 8.50
C VAL A 4 -8.36 -5.33 6.98
N GLY A 5 -9.15 -4.47 6.32
CA GLY A 5 -9.04 -4.26 4.87
C GLY A 5 -7.72 -3.61 4.46
N LEU A 6 -7.30 -2.55 5.15
CA LEU A 6 -6.07 -1.81 4.81
C LEU A 6 -4.79 -2.57 5.20
N LEU A 7 -4.77 -3.19 6.37
CA LEU A 7 -3.66 -4.07 6.76
C LEU A 7 -3.60 -5.32 5.88
N GLY A 8 -4.75 -5.91 5.56
CA GLY A 8 -4.84 -7.03 4.63
C GLY A 8 -4.31 -6.67 3.24
N ALA A 9 -4.65 -5.48 2.72
CA ALA A 9 -4.11 -4.97 1.46
C ALA A 9 -2.58 -4.74 1.54
N ALA A 10 -2.07 -4.18 2.63
CA ALA A 10 -0.63 -4.02 2.81
C ALA A 10 0.09 -5.38 2.86
N TYR A 11 -0.54 -6.37 3.49
CA TYR A 11 -0.02 -7.73 3.54
C TYR A 11 0.00 -8.42 2.17
N THR A 12 -1.05 -8.28 1.35
CA THR A 12 -1.09 -8.92 0.02
C THR A 12 -0.04 -8.35 -0.94
N VAL A 13 0.27 -7.05 -0.81
CA VAL A 13 1.39 -6.40 -1.50
C VAL A 13 2.73 -7.01 -1.06
N GLY A 14 2.92 -7.18 0.26
CA GLY A 14 4.12 -7.82 0.82
C GLY A 14 4.25 -9.31 0.46
N ALA A 15 3.13 -10.01 0.33
CA ALA A 15 3.09 -11.41 -0.09
C ALA A 15 3.27 -11.59 -1.61
N GLN A 16 3.47 -10.50 -2.37
CA GLN A 16 3.56 -10.47 -3.83
C GLN A 16 2.45 -11.29 -4.50
N ARG A 17 1.26 -11.35 -3.90
CA ARG A 17 0.13 -12.12 -4.43
C ARG A 17 -0.61 -11.33 -5.51
N HIS A 18 0.15 -10.74 -6.43
CA HIS A 18 -0.39 -10.21 -7.67
C HIS A 18 -0.61 -11.38 -8.63
N LEU A 19 -1.53 -12.28 -8.27
CA LEU A 19 -1.75 -13.56 -8.95
C LEU A 19 -1.92 -13.40 -10.48
N SER A 20 -2.62 -12.34 -10.91
CA SER A 20 -2.81 -12.02 -12.33
C SER A 20 -1.54 -11.56 -13.05
N ILE A 21 -0.65 -10.86 -12.34
CA ILE A 21 0.63 -10.41 -12.87
C ILE A 21 1.60 -11.58 -12.93
N ASP A 22 1.61 -12.46 -11.92
CA ASP A 22 2.50 -13.63 -11.88
C ASP A 22 2.22 -14.61 -13.02
N LEU A 23 0.95 -14.83 -13.38
CA LEU A 23 0.56 -15.65 -14.53
C LEU A 23 1.04 -15.05 -15.85
N PHE A 24 0.98 -13.73 -16.01
CA PHE A 24 1.51 -13.02 -17.17
C PHE A 24 3.04 -13.03 -17.22
N ALA A 25 3.69 -12.96 -16.05
CA ALA A 25 5.12 -13.01 -15.90
C ALA A 25 5.71 -14.39 -16.21
N LEU A 26 4.97 -15.47 -15.95
CA LEU A 26 5.36 -16.84 -16.29
C LEU A 26 5.50 -17.07 -17.81
N ALA A 27 4.75 -16.32 -18.62
CA ALA A 27 4.83 -16.37 -20.07
C ALA A 27 6.02 -15.57 -20.65
N LEU A 28 6.78 -14.88 -19.80
CA LEU A 28 7.87 -13.97 -20.19
C LEU A 28 9.26 -14.53 -19.85
N ASN A 29 10.27 -14.15 -20.63
CA ASN A 29 11.67 -14.46 -20.35
C ASN A 29 12.11 -13.88 -18.99
N LYS A 30 12.98 -14.60 -18.27
CA LYS A 30 13.51 -14.25 -16.93
C LYS A 30 13.95 -12.78 -16.78
N ARG A 31 14.60 -12.20 -17.80
CA ARG A 31 15.02 -10.78 -17.79
C ARG A 31 13.85 -9.79 -17.84
N LYS A 32 12.81 -10.10 -18.63
CA LYS A 32 11.63 -9.25 -18.75
C LYS A 32 10.76 -9.35 -17.49
N GLN A 33 10.70 -10.53 -16.88
CA GLN A 33 10.03 -10.75 -15.59
C GLN A 33 10.64 -9.89 -14.49
N LEU A 34 11.98 -9.85 -14.37
CA LEU A 34 12.66 -9.01 -13.38
C LEU A 34 12.39 -7.51 -13.60
N LEU A 35 12.47 -7.05 -14.85
CA LEU A 35 12.13 -5.67 -15.23
C LEU A 35 10.68 -5.32 -14.85
N LEU A 36 9.73 -6.21 -15.13
CA LEU A 36 8.31 -6.02 -14.82
C LEU A 36 8.10 -5.91 -13.30
N SER A 37 8.73 -6.79 -12.51
CA SER A 37 8.68 -6.76 -11.05
C SER A 37 9.22 -5.45 -10.48
N ILE A 38 10.33 -4.93 -11.02
CA ILE A 38 10.89 -3.64 -10.59
C ILE A 38 9.91 -2.50 -10.91
N VAL A 39 9.38 -2.45 -12.13
CA VAL A 39 8.42 -1.40 -12.53
C VAL A 39 7.18 -1.40 -11.64
N ILE A 40 6.63 -2.57 -11.33
CA ILE A 40 5.45 -2.70 -10.46
C ILE A 40 5.77 -2.21 -9.05
N ASN A 41 6.89 -2.63 -8.46
CA ASN A 41 7.26 -2.18 -7.12
C ASN A 41 7.51 -0.66 -7.06
N VAL A 42 8.10 -0.06 -8.11
CA VAL A 42 8.25 1.40 -8.21
C VAL A 42 6.89 2.10 -8.28
N LEU A 43 5.95 1.58 -9.07
CA LEU A 43 4.59 2.12 -9.16
C LEU A 43 3.85 2.01 -7.81
N ILE A 44 3.96 0.87 -7.13
CA ILE A 44 3.38 0.67 -5.79
C ILE A 44 3.99 1.65 -4.79
N LEU A 45 5.31 1.84 -4.82
CA LEU A 45 6.00 2.79 -3.94
C LEU A 45 5.53 4.23 -4.18
N GLY A 46 5.43 4.63 -5.45
CA GLY A 46 4.91 5.94 -5.83
C GLY A 46 3.45 6.14 -5.42
N PHE A 47 2.61 5.14 -5.64
CA PHE A 47 1.18 5.18 -5.26
C PHE A 47 0.99 5.19 -3.74
N ALA A 48 1.70 4.33 -3.01
CA ALA A 48 1.63 4.26 -1.55
C ALA A 48 2.08 5.59 -0.91
N GLY A 49 3.19 6.17 -1.38
CA GLY A 49 3.66 7.46 -0.88
C GLY A 49 2.75 8.62 -1.24
N SER A 50 2.46 8.80 -2.53
CA SER A 50 1.69 9.96 -3.00
C SER A 50 0.20 9.89 -2.67
N VAL A 51 -0.45 8.74 -2.84
CA VAL A 51 -1.91 8.62 -2.70
C VAL A 51 -2.28 8.14 -1.31
N ILE A 52 -1.71 7.03 -0.82
CA ILE A 52 -2.14 6.44 0.45
C ILE A 52 -1.65 7.27 1.64
N VAL A 53 -0.37 7.63 1.68
CA VAL A 53 0.19 8.41 2.80
C VAL A 53 -0.31 9.86 2.74
N THR A 54 -0.06 10.61 1.65
CA THR A 54 -0.49 12.03 1.63
C THR A 54 -2.01 12.20 1.57
N GLY A 55 -2.72 11.32 0.87
CA GLY A 55 -4.19 11.33 0.85
C GLY A 55 -4.78 10.94 2.20
N GLY A 56 -4.17 9.95 2.88
CA GLY A 56 -4.55 9.56 4.23
C GLY A 56 -4.37 10.68 5.25
N LEU A 57 -3.24 11.40 5.21
CA LEU A 57 -2.99 12.56 6.08
C LEU A 57 -4.01 13.68 5.83
N LYS A 58 -4.24 14.06 4.57
CA LYS A 58 -5.26 15.07 4.23
C LYS A 58 -6.66 14.67 4.66
N LEU A 59 -6.99 13.37 4.60
CA LEU A 59 -8.26 12.85 5.07
C LEU A 59 -8.38 12.99 6.59
N ILE A 60 -7.33 12.61 7.33
CA ILE A 60 -7.28 12.76 8.80
C ILE A 60 -7.51 14.23 9.18
N ASP A 61 -6.79 15.16 8.55
CA ASP A 61 -6.90 16.61 8.82
C ASP A 61 -8.34 17.12 8.57
N LYS A 62 -8.94 16.76 7.43
CA LYS A 62 -10.33 17.15 7.13
C LYS A 62 -11.33 16.55 8.12
N THR A 63 -11.11 15.31 8.52
CA THR A 63 -12.05 14.59 9.39
C THR A 63 -12.01 15.13 10.82
N LEU A 64 -10.82 15.52 11.30
CA LEU A 64 -10.62 16.23 12.56
C LEU A 64 -11.25 17.63 12.52
N ALA A 65 -11.03 18.38 11.43
CA ALA A 65 -11.61 19.72 11.26
C ALA A 65 -13.15 19.71 11.24
N THR A 66 -13.76 18.64 10.73
CA THR A 66 -15.23 18.50 10.66
C THR A 66 -15.83 17.93 11.96
N SER A 67 -14.99 17.58 12.96
CA SER A 67 -15.42 16.91 14.20
C SER A 67 -16.33 15.71 13.95
N GLN A 68 -16.07 14.97 12.86
CA GLN A 68 -16.94 13.90 12.42
C GLN A 68 -16.74 12.68 13.34
N VAL A 69 -17.72 12.45 14.20
CA VAL A 69 -17.74 11.31 15.12
C VAL A 69 -18.28 10.07 14.43
N SER A 70 -17.64 8.93 14.69
CA SER A 70 -18.13 7.63 14.25
C SER A 70 -19.48 7.34 14.90
N ALA A 71 -20.53 7.06 14.10
CA ALA A 71 -21.85 6.73 14.61
C ALA A 71 -21.87 5.48 15.51
N ALA A 72 -20.90 4.58 15.33
CA ALA A 72 -20.83 3.31 16.08
C ALA A 72 -19.97 3.40 17.36
N MET A 73 -18.87 4.16 17.36
CA MET A 73 -17.95 4.23 18.50
C MET A 73 -17.88 5.60 19.18
N GLN A 74 -18.53 6.63 18.64
CA GLN A 74 -18.45 8.04 19.08
C GLN A 74 -17.04 8.64 19.17
N ILE A 75 -16.04 7.98 18.58
CA ILE A 75 -14.66 8.47 18.49
C ILE A 75 -14.51 9.31 17.21
N PRO A 76 -13.70 10.40 17.22
CA PRO A 76 -13.36 11.14 16.01
C PRO A 76 -12.74 10.21 14.96
N MET A 77 -13.32 10.21 13.75
CA MET A 77 -12.92 9.29 12.68
C MET A 77 -11.45 9.49 12.21
N GLY A 78 -10.85 10.64 12.51
CA GLY A 78 -9.43 10.90 12.26
C GLY A 78 -8.50 9.84 12.88
N TYR A 79 -8.78 9.38 14.11
CA TYR A 79 -7.98 8.34 14.77
C TYR A 79 -8.07 6.99 14.06
N VAL A 80 -9.25 6.67 13.53
CA VAL A 80 -9.48 5.42 12.79
C VAL A 80 -8.69 5.43 11.48
N TYR A 81 -8.56 6.60 10.84
CA TYR A 81 -7.86 6.76 9.57
C TYR A 81 -6.34 6.82 9.67
N ILE A 82 -5.73 6.89 10.87
CA ILE A 82 -4.27 6.75 11.07
C ILE A 82 -3.74 5.44 10.47
N ILE A 83 -4.59 4.41 10.38
CA ILE A 83 -4.23 3.15 9.75
C ILE A 83 -3.91 3.29 8.24
N LEU A 84 -4.42 4.32 7.54
CA LEU A 84 -4.07 4.59 6.14
C LEU A 84 -2.58 4.89 5.97
N PRO A 85 -2.01 5.97 6.55
CA PRO A 85 -0.60 6.26 6.39
C PRO A 85 0.29 5.14 6.94
N LEU A 86 -0.13 4.44 7.99
CA LEU A 86 0.59 3.27 8.49
C LEU A 86 0.66 2.15 7.45
N SER A 87 -0.49 1.78 6.85
CA SER A 87 -0.53 0.77 5.79
C SER A 87 0.28 1.19 4.56
N GLY A 88 0.24 2.47 4.19
CA GLY A 88 1.05 3.03 3.10
C GLY A 88 2.55 2.92 3.38
N LEU A 89 3.00 3.23 4.59
CA LEU A 89 4.39 3.05 5.01
C LEU A 89 4.83 1.60 4.95
N VAL A 90 4.00 0.66 5.39
CA VAL A 90 4.28 -0.77 5.30
C VAL A 90 4.40 -1.22 3.84
N MET A 91 3.51 -0.76 2.95
CA MET A 91 3.61 -1.04 1.51
C MET A 91 4.90 -0.48 0.90
N MET A 92 5.29 0.74 1.27
CA MET A 92 6.55 1.35 0.80
C MET A 92 7.76 0.54 1.27
N PHE A 93 7.75 0.06 2.52
CA PHE A 93 8.82 -0.78 3.05
C PHE A 93 8.97 -2.10 2.26
N TYR A 94 7.86 -2.78 1.97
CA TYR A 94 7.90 -3.98 1.14
C TYR A 94 8.40 -3.69 -0.27
N ALA A 95 7.91 -2.62 -0.92
CA ALA A 95 8.34 -2.25 -2.26
C ALA A 95 9.85 -1.97 -2.31
N LEU A 96 10.42 -1.28 -1.32
CA LEU A 96 11.86 -1.05 -1.21
C LEU A 96 12.64 -2.37 -1.03
N CYS A 97 12.15 -3.27 -0.18
CA CYS A 97 12.77 -4.57 0.05
C CYS A 97 12.83 -5.40 -1.25
N PHE A 98 11.73 -5.45 -2.00
CA PHE A 98 11.67 -6.15 -3.29
C PHE A 98 12.57 -5.53 -4.36
N ILE A 99 12.64 -4.21 -4.42
CA ILE A 99 13.55 -3.53 -5.35
C ILE A 99 15.01 -3.90 -5.01
N ASN A 100 15.40 -3.86 -3.73
CA ASN A 100 16.75 -4.24 -3.31
C ASN A 100 17.07 -5.71 -3.64
N GLN A 101 16.11 -6.61 -3.42
CA GLN A 101 16.27 -8.01 -3.75
C GLN A 101 16.42 -8.25 -5.26
N ALA A 102 15.73 -7.47 -6.09
CA ALA A 102 15.86 -7.53 -7.54
C ALA A 102 17.21 -7.01 -8.07
N PHE A 103 17.87 -6.09 -7.34
CA PHE A 103 19.22 -5.61 -7.69
C PHE A 103 20.35 -6.58 -7.26
N ASN A 104 20.11 -7.39 -6.24
CA ASN A 104 21.12 -8.29 -5.67
C ASN A 104 21.12 -9.71 -6.29
N ASN A 105 20.34 -9.94 -7.35
CA ASN A 105 20.10 -11.23 -8.02
C ASN A 105 20.46 -11.13 -9.51
#